data_AF-A0A964LHS6-F1
#
_entry.id   AF-A0A964LHS6-F1
#
_cell.length_a   1.000
_cell.length_b   1.000
_cell.length_c   1.000
_cell.angle_alpha   90.00
_cell.angle_beta   90.00
_cell.angle_gamma   90.00
#
_symmetry.space_group_name_H-M   'P 1'
#
loop_
_entity.id
_entity.type
_entity.pdbx_description
1 polymer ?
#
loop_
_entity_poly.entity_id
_entity_poly.type
_entity_poly.pdbx_seq_one_letter_code
_entity_poly.pdbx_strand_id
1 'polypeptide(L)' 'MTLDDVLAQLEKAGSAQTRKTYGRHGITSPMFGVSYAVLGKLVKTIKVDQALAEALWATGNHDARILATPVP' A
#
# COMPACT_ATOMS: atom_id res chain seq x y z
N MET A 1 -5.48 8.08 10.21
CA MET A 1 -4.20 8.45 9.53
C MET A 1 -4.56 9.29 8.33
N THR A 2 -3.70 10.21 7.89
CA THR A 2 -3.93 10.94 6.63
C THR A 2 -3.38 10.12 5.44
N LEU A 3 -3.79 10.49 4.21
CA LEU A 3 -3.23 9.89 2.99
C LEU A 3 -1.71 10.04 2.96
N ASP A 4 -1.21 11.24 3.25
CA ASP A 4 0.23 11.56 3.20
C ASP A 4 1.02 10.74 4.23
N ASP A 5 0.48 10.55 5.43
CA ASP A 5 1.10 9.70 6.45
C ASP A 5 1.23 8.24 5.98
N VAL A 6 0.18 7.72 5.32
CA VAL A 6 0.19 6.34 4.80
C VAL A 6 1.20 6.22 3.67
N LEU A 7 1.21 7.15 2.71
CA LEU A 7 2.15 7.13 1.59
C LEU A 7 3.60 7.25 2.05
N ALA A 8 3.89 8.12 3.02
CA ALA A 8 5.24 8.24 3.60
C ALA A 8 5.69 6.94 4.29
N GLN A 9 4.78 6.25 4.98
CA GLN A 9 5.09 4.96 5.61
C GLN A 9 5.30 3.85 4.58
N LEU A 10 4.50 3.82 3.51
CA LEU A 10 4.67 2.87 2.41
C LEU A 10 6.00 3.10 1.69
N GLU A 11 6.35 4.35 1.39
CA GLU A 11 7.61 4.70 0.75
C GLU A 11 8.80 4.27 1.60
N LYS A 12 8.79 4.58 2.90
CA LYS A 12 9.84 4.19 3.85
C LYS A 12 9.97 2.68 4.00
N ALA A 13 8.87 1.93 3.89
CA ALA A 13 8.86 0.48 3.99
C ALA A 13 9.15 -0.24 2.66
N GLY A 14 9.18 0.50 1.54
CA GLY A 14 9.40 -0.04 0.21
C GLY A 14 10.82 -0.55 0.00
N SER A 15 10.98 -1.60 -0.80
CA SER A 15 12.31 -2.12 -1.16
C SER A 15 12.41 -2.52 -2.63
N ALA A 16 13.60 -2.34 -3.21
CA ALA A 16 13.88 -2.74 -4.60
C ALA A 16 13.69 -4.24 -4.82
N GLN A 17 13.98 -5.06 -3.80
CA GLN A 17 13.79 -6.51 -3.88
C GLN A 17 12.31 -6.87 -3.99
N THR A 18 11.44 -6.26 -3.18
CA THR A 18 10.00 -6.49 -3.26
C THR A 18 9.44 -6.01 -4.60
N ARG A 19 9.85 -4.83 -5.09
CA ARG A 19 9.45 -4.33 -6.41
C ARG A 19 9.83 -5.30 -7.52
N LYS A 20 11.03 -5.88 -7.47
CA LYS A 20 11.48 -6.90 -8.43
C LYS A 20 10.61 -8.15 -8.38
N THR A 21 10.27 -8.62 -7.18
CA THR A 21 9.38 -9.78 -7.01
C THR A 21 7.99 -9.49 -7.59
N TYR A 22 7.39 -8.34 -7.26
CA TYR A 22 6.08 -7.93 -7.79
C TYR A 22 6.09 -7.75 -9.31
N GLY A 23 7.17 -7.17 -9.86
CA GLY A 23 7.35 -7.07 -11.31
C GLY A 23 7.44 -8.44 -12.00
N ARG A 24 8.11 -9.43 -11.39
CA ARG A 24 8.13 -10.82 -11.90
C ARG A 24 6.75 -11.48 -11.88
N HIS A 25 5.87 -11.06 -10.98
CA HIS A 25 4.47 -11.50 -10.93
C HIS A 25 3.56 -10.72 -11.89
N GLY A 26 4.11 -9.81 -12.70
CA GLY A 26 3.37 -9.06 -13.71
C GLY A 26 2.73 -7.77 -13.22
N ILE A 27 3.05 -7.31 -12.01
CA ILE A 27 2.55 -6.02 -11.53
C ILE A 27 3.32 -4.90 -12.23
N THR A 28 2.61 -4.09 -13.01
CA THR A 28 3.18 -2.97 -13.79
C THR A 28 2.83 -1.60 -13.22
N SER A 29 1.90 -1.52 -12.27
CA SER A 29 1.52 -0.28 -11.60
C SER A 29 2.69 0.32 -10.82
N PRO A 30 2.73 1.66 -10.64
CA PRO A 30 3.66 2.30 -9.71
C PRO A 30 3.57 1.64 -8.33
N MET A 31 4.70 1.42 -7.68
CA MET A 31 4.74 0.77 -6.37
C MET A 31 6.00 1.19 -5.62
N PHE A 32 5.89 1.27 -4.30
CA PHE A 32 7.06 1.38 -3.42
C PHE A 32 7.72 0.00 -3.21
N GLY A 33 6.93 -1.08 -3.30
CA GLY A 33 7.34 -2.46 -3.09
C GLY A 33 7.36 -2.79 -1.61
N VAL A 34 6.19 -2.78 -0.97
CA VAL A 34 6.06 -3.04 0.46
C VAL A 34 5.69 -4.49 0.71
N SER A 35 6.34 -5.16 1.67
CA SER A 35 6.00 -6.55 1.97
C SER A 35 4.58 -6.70 2.56
N TYR A 36 3.90 -7.82 2.27
CA TYR A 36 2.59 -8.13 2.84
C TYR A 36 2.57 -8.16 4.38
N ALA A 37 3.70 -8.50 5.02
CA ALA A 37 3.80 -8.45 6.47
C ALA A 37 3.69 -7.02 7.03
N VAL A 38 4.24 -6.02 6.32
CA VAL A 38 4.11 -4.60 6.69
C VAL A 38 2.72 -4.08 6.33
N LEU A 39 2.21 -4.42 5.14
CA LEU A 39 0.85 -4.05 4.73
C LEU A 39 -0.18 -4.54 5.76
N GLY A 40 -0.08 -5.79 6.20
CA GLY A 40 -0.98 -6.33 7.22
C GLY A 40 -0.90 -5.64 8.59
N LYS A 41 0.24 -5.02 8.95
CA LYS A 41 0.35 -4.17 10.14
C LYS A 41 -0.37 -2.84 9.93
N LEU A 42 -0.18 -2.21 8.77
CA LEU A 42 -0.83 -0.95 8.42
C LEU A 42 -2.36 -1.07 8.37
N VAL A 43 -2.90 -2.18 7.84
CA VAL A 43 -4.35 -2.47 7.85
C VAL A 43 -4.91 -2.44 9.28
N LYS A 44 -4.23 -3.08 10.23
CA LYS A 44 -4.65 -3.10 11.64
C LYS A 44 -4.59 -1.72 12.30
N THR A 45 -3.66 -0.87 11.88
CA THR A 45 -3.54 0.51 12.36
C THR A 45 -4.60 1.42 11.78
N ILE A 46 -4.87 1.33 10.48
CA ILE A 46 -5.83 2.18 9.77
C ILE A 46 -7.28 1.84 10.13
N LYS A 47 -7.61 0.54 10.25
CA LYS A 47 -8.98 0.03 10.43
C LYS A 47 -9.91 0.45 9.26
N VAL A 48 -11.22 0.50 9.47
CA VAL A 48 -12.19 0.94 8.46
C VAL A 48 -12.22 2.46 8.39
N ASP A 49 -11.78 3.00 7.26
CA ASP A 49 -11.87 4.42 6.92
C ASP A 49 -12.14 4.54 5.42
N GLN A 50 -13.41 4.76 5.05
CA GLN A 50 -13.86 4.77 3.65
C GLN A 50 -13.23 5.92 2.85
N ALA A 51 -13.14 7.12 3.45
CA ALA A 51 -12.56 8.28 2.77
C ALA A 51 -11.08 8.06 2.47
N LEU A 52 -10.34 7.47 3.42
CA LEU A 52 -8.95 7.10 3.21
C LEU A 52 -8.80 5.98 2.17
N ALA A 53 -9.68 4.98 2.17
CA ALA A 53 -9.66 3.90 1.17
C ALA A 53 -9.84 4.44 -0.26
N GLU A 54 -10.79 5.35 -0.47
CA GLU A 54 -10.99 6.01 -1.76
C GLU A 54 -9.77 6.82 -2.19
N ALA A 55 -9.20 7.58 -1.26
CA ALA A 55 -8.00 8.37 -1.50
C ALA A 55 -6.79 7.49 -1.88
N LEU A 56 -6.57 6.39 -1.16
CA LEU A 56 -5.52 5.41 -1.43
C LEU A 56 -5.71 4.73 -2.79
N TRP A 57 -6.95 4.39 -3.13
CA TRP A 57 -7.27 3.77 -4.41
C TRP A 57 -6.95 4.69 -5.60
N ALA A 58 -7.29 5.98 -5.47
CA ALA A 58 -7.08 7.00 -6.47
C ALA A 58 -5.58 7.23 -6.79
N THR A 59 -4.66 6.92 -5.87
CA THR A 59 -3.22 7.11 -6.09
C THR A 59 -2.63 6.30 -7.24
N GLY A 60 -3.29 5.19 -7.63
CA GLY A 60 -2.74 4.27 -8.64
C GLY A 60 -1.58 3.41 -8.16
N ASN A 61 -1.03 3.68 -6.96
CA ASN A 61 0.07 2.93 -6.41
C ASN A 61 -0.42 1.55 -5.93
N HIS A 62 0.29 0.49 -6.32
CA HIS A 62 -0.08 -0.88 -5.99
C HIS A 62 -0.21 -1.10 -4.47
N ASP A 63 0.79 -0.68 -3.70
CA ASP A 63 0.81 -0.91 -2.25
C ASP A 63 -0.31 -0.13 -1.55
N ALA A 64 -0.59 1.11 -2.01
CA ALA A 64 -1.69 1.92 -1.50
C ALA A 64 -3.07 1.29 -1.84
N ARG A 65 -3.24 0.79 -3.06
CA ARG A 65 -4.47 0.08 -3.47
C ARG A 65 -4.71 -1.19 -2.67
N ILE A 66 -3.65 -1.92 -2.32
CA ILE A 66 -3.76 -3.08 -1.42
C ILE A 66 -4.25 -2.67 -0.02
N LEU A 67 -3.97 -1.45 0.45
CA LEU A 67 -4.52 -0.94 1.72
C LEU A 67 -5.96 -0.39 1.60
N ALA A 68 -6.43 -0.10 0.39
CA ALA A 68 -7.80 0.37 0.15
C ALA A 68 -8.85 -0.75 0.13
N THR A 69 -8.44 -1.97 -0.21
CA THR A 69 -9.31 -3.16 -0.30
C THR A 69 -9.62 -3.93 0.98
N PRO A 70 -8.77 -3.98 2.03
CA PRO A 70 -9.01 -4.82 3.19
C PRO A 70 -10.07 -4.14 4.06
N VAL A 71 -11.27 -4.73 4.06
CA VAL A 71 -12.25 -4.52 5.12
C VAL A 71 -11.94 -5.58 6.20
N PRO A 72 -11.82 -5.22 7.49
CA PRO A 72 -11.40 -6.13 8.55
C PRO A 72 -12.24 -7.38 8.68
#